data_AF-A0A8C7C016-F1
#
_entry.id   AF-A0A8C7C016-F1
#
_cell.length_a   1.000
_cell.length_b   1.000
_cell.length_c   1.000
_cell.angle_alpha   90.00
_cell.angle_beta   90.00
_cell.angle_gamma   90.00
#
_symmetry.space_group_name_H-M   'P 1'
#
loop_
_entity.id
_entity.type
_entity.pdbx_description
1 polymer ?
#
loop_
_entity_poly.entity_id
_entity_poly.type
_entity_poly.pdbx_seq_one_letter_code
_entity_poly.pdbx_strand_id
1 'polypeptide(L)'
;MGLGLVSRETKEGGRIIVEVDGKVAKIRNLKVDNRPDGFGDSREKVVAFGFDYCYWSVNPEDPQYASQDVVFQDLGTEVLSGAAKGYNICLFAYGQTGSGKTYTMLGTPGLFIREKDYAPLPSSCRIKISFLEIYNERVRDLLKQSDQKKSYTLRVREHPEMGPYVQGLSQHVVTNYKQVIQLLEEGIANRITAATHVHEASSRSHAIFTIYYTQAILENNLPSEIASKINLVDLAGSERADPSYCKDRITEGANINKSLVTLGIVISTLAQNSQAFSSCQSLNSAASDGGDSGIPSSLSGTSSGVGSSRRQSYIPYRDSVLTWLLKDSLGGNSKTIMVATVSPAHTCYSETMSTLRYASNAKHIINKPRVNEDANIKLIRELREEIGRLKAMLLSFELVFWHSELFCSPKPAFLLHKI
;
A
#
# COMPACT_ATOMS: atom_id res chain seq x y z
N MET A 1 -27.09 3.45 1.81
CA MET A 1 -27.27 4.33 2.99
C MET A 1 -26.10 5.32 3.09
N GLY A 2 -26.03 6.33 2.21
CA GLY A 2 -24.99 7.38 2.23
C GLY A 2 -25.34 8.61 3.08
N LEU A 3 -26.36 8.52 3.94
CA LEU A 3 -26.94 9.64 4.68
C LEU A 3 -26.18 10.03 5.98
N GLY A 4 -24.97 9.50 6.19
CA GLY A 4 -24.30 9.50 7.50
C GLY A 4 -23.51 10.77 7.86
N LEU A 5 -22.79 11.38 6.92
CA LEU A 5 -21.92 12.53 7.20
C LEU A 5 -22.72 13.83 7.26
N VAL A 6 -23.56 14.08 6.25
CA VAL A 6 -24.38 15.30 6.15
C VAL A 6 -25.39 15.41 7.30
N SER A 7 -26.08 14.33 7.69
CA SER A 7 -27.14 14.43 8.73
C SER A 7 -26.58 14.69 10.14
N ARG A 8 -25.37 14.21 10.45
CA ARG A 8 -24.71 14.43 11.75
C ARG A 8 -24.10 15.83 11.84
N GLU A 9 -23.34 16.23 10.83
CA GLU A 9 -22.57 17.49 10.86
C GLU A 9 -23.45 18.72 10.63
N THR A 10 -24.53 18.61 9.83
CA THR A 10 -25.48 19.71 9.58
C THR A 10 -26.43 19.94 10.76
N LYS A 11 -26.73 18.89 11.57
CA LYS A 11 -27.55 19.03 12.80
C LYS A 11 -26.81 19.75 13.93
N GLU A 12 -25.48 19.75 13.92
CA GLU A 12 -24.64 20.40 14.94
C GLU A 12 -24.17 21.81 14.54
N GLY A 13 -24.62 22.36 13.40
CA GLY A 13 -24.14 23.66 12.91
C GLY A 13 -22.65 23.63 12.54
N GLY A 14 -22.14 22.46 12.15
CA GLY A 14 -20.72 22.22 11.93
C GLY A 14 -20.15 23.04 10.77
N ARG A 15 -19.21 23.94 11.06
CA ARG A 15 -18.43 24.64 10.02
C ARG A 15 -17.47 23.66 9.34
N ILE A 16 -17.42 23.70 8.01
CA ILE A 16 -16.48 22.92 7.18
C ILE A 16 -15.10 23.57 7.24
N ILE A 17 -14.06 22.78 7.50
CA ILE A 17 -12.66 23.24 7.63
C ILE A 17 -11.71 22.65 6.58
N VAL A 18 -12.18 21.71 5.77
CA VAL A 18 -11.39 21.06 4.72
C VAL A 18 -11.89 21.52 3.36
N GLU A 19 -10.96 21.83 2.47
CA GLU A 19 -11.19 22.16 1.07
C GLU A 19 -10.26 21.31 0.20
N VAL A 20 -10.77 20.82 -0.92
CA VAL A 20 -9.99 20.05 -1.90
C VAL A 20 -9.89 20.86 -3.19
N ASP A 21 -8.68 21.03 -3.69
CA ASP A 21 -8.37 21.77 -4.90
C ASP A 21 -7.40 20.94 -5.75
N GLY A 22 -7.97 20.21 -6.71
CA GLY A 22 -7.24 19.23 -7.52
C GLY A 22 -6.56 18.17 -6.65
N LYS A 23 -5.22 18.21 -6.60
CA LYS A 23 -4.38 17.28 -5.82
C LYS A 23 -3.95 17.83 -4.45
N VAL A 24 -4.54 18.94 -4.03
CA VAL A 24 -4.18 19.64 -2.79
C VAL A 24 -5.36 19.64 -1.83
N ALA A 25 -5.14 19.15 -0.61
CA ALA A 25 -6.08 19.30 0.49
C ALA A 25 -5.65 20.45 1.39
N LYS A 26 -6.54 21.42 1.64
CA LYS A 26 -6.33 22.56 2.52
C LYS A 26 -7.16 22.39 3.78
N ILE A 27 -6.59 22.68 4.95
CA ILE A 27 -7.29 22.69 6.24
C ILE A 27 -7.16 24.06 6.90
N ARG A 28 -8.28 24.59 7.41
CA ARG A 28 -8.36 25.91 8.06
C ARG A 28 -8.59 25.77 9.57
N ASN A 29 -7.92 26.60 10.37
CA ASN A 29 -8.09 26.62 11.82
C ASN A 29 -9.02 27.75 12.28
N LEU A 30 -10.26 27.40 12.59
CA LEU A 30 -11.30 28.37 12.98
C LEU A 30 -11.18 28.90 14.43
N LYS A 31 -10.29 28.34 15.27
CA LYS A 31 -10.13 28.79 16.67
C LYS A 31 -9.50 30.19 16.80
N VAL A 32 -9.12 30.84 15.69
CA VAL A 32 -8.47 32.16 15.67
C VAL A 32 -9.49 33.32 15.66
N ASP A 33 -10.79 33.07 15.48
CA ASP A 33 -11.79 34.12 15.17
C ASP A 33 -12.44 34.84 16.38
N ASN A 34 -12.06 34.55 17.64
CA ASN A 34 -12.81 35.05 18.82
C ASN A 34 -12.12 36.13 19.68
N ARG A 35 -11.31 37.03 19.13
CA ARG A 35 -10.83 38.23 19.87
C ARG A 35 -11.20 39.53 19.13
N PRO A 36 -12.04 40.42 19.70
CA PRO A 36 -12.43 41.67 19.05
C PRO A 36 -11.37 42.78 19.11
N ASP A 37 -10.31 42.67 19.91
CA ASP A 37 -9.29 43.72 20.03
C ASP A 37 -7.93 43.12 20.35
N GLY A 38 -6.97 43.28 19.46
CA GLY A 38 -5.60 42.82 19.66
C GLY A 38 -4.76 42.91 18.40
N PHE A 39 -3.99 43.99 18.29
CA PHE A 39 -2.94 44.18 17.29
C PHE A 39 -1.86 43.10 17.48
N GLY A 40 -2.02 41.93 16.85
CA GLY A 40 -1.11 40.79 17.03
C GLY A 40 -1.44 39.60 16.12
N ASP A 41 -0.81 39.58 14.93
CA ASP A 41 -0.67 38.46 13.97
C ASP A 41 -1.87 37.48 13.86
N SER A 42 -3.04 38.00 13.48
CA SER A 42 -4.25 37.23 13.12
C SER A 42 -4.12 36.54 11.76
N ARG A 43 -3.06 35.75 11.55
CA ARG A 43 -2.97 34.91 10.36
C ARG A 43 -3.87 33.69 10.53
N GLU A 44 -5.01 33.70 9.84
CA GLU A 44 -5.75 32.49 9.52
C GLU A 44 -4.75 31.46 8.93
N LYS A 45 -4.38 30.45 9.73
CA LYS A 45 -3.37 29.47 9.31
C LYS A 45 -4.05 28.38 8.49
N VAL A 46 -4.14 28.61 7.18
CA VAL A 46 -4.45 27.58 6.20
C VAL A 46 -3.21 26.73 5.95
N VAL A 47 -3.32 25.42 6.11
CA VAL A 47 -2.24 24.48 5.80
C VAL A 47 -2.65 23.64 4.60
N ALA A 48 -1.78 23.55 3.60
CA ALA A 48 -2.00 22.80 2.37
C ALA A 48 -1.12 21.55 2.30
N PHE A 49 -1.68 20.45 1.83
CA PHE A 49 -1.00 19.17 1.65
C PHE A 49 -1.21 18.65 0.22
N GLY A 50 -0.13 18.30 -0.48
CA GLY A 50 -0.19 17.78 -1.85
C GLY A 50 -0.13 16.25 -1.89
N PHE A 51 -1.13 15.61 -2.49
CA PHE A 51 -1.26 14.17 -2.62
C PHE A 51 -1.30 13.72 -4.08
N ASP A 52 -1.31 12.40 -4.32
CA ASP A 52 -1.41 11.86 -5.67
C ASP A 52 -2.84 11.98 -6.21
N TYR A 53 -3.83 11.82 -5.32
CA TYR A 53 -5.26 12.00 -5.54
C TYR A 53 -5.90 12.66 -4.32
N CYS A 54 -6.96 13.45 -4.54
CA CYS A 54 -7.83 13.97 -3.49
C CYS A 54 -9.29 13.85 -3.94
N TYR A 55 -10.15 13.33 -3.07
CA TYR A 55 -11.56 13.09 -3.38
C TYR A 55 -12.43 13.86 -2.39
N TRP A 56 -13.40 14.63 -2.90
CA TRP A 56 -14.39 15.32 -2.08
C TRP A 56 -15.73 14.59 -2.18
N SER A 57 -16.25 14.07 -1.09
CA SER A 57 -17.48 13.24 -1.12
C SER A 57 -18.51 13.64 -0.08
N VAL A 58 -18.53 14.93 0.33
CA VAL A 58 -19.38 15.42 1.41
C VAL A 58 -20.82 15.69 0.94
N ASN A 59 -20.98 16.46 -0.14
CA ASN A 59 -22.29 16.79 -0.70
C ASN A 59 -22.41 16.25 -2.14
N PRO A 60 -23.33 15.31 -2.44
CA PRO A 60 -23.57 14.82 -3.80
C PRO A 60 -23.96 15.89 -4.82
N GLU A 61 -24.48 17.03 -4.37
CA GLU A 61 -24.84 18.16 -5.24
C GLU A 61 -23.65 19.08 -5.55
N ASP A 62 -22.51 18.86 -4.88
CA ASP A 62 -21.29 19.63 -5.14
C ASP A 62 -20.71 19.24 -6.51
N PRO A 63 -20.38 20.21 -7.39
CA PRO A 63 -19.72 19.93 -8.67
C PRO A 63 -18.40 19.17 -8.54
N GLN A 64 -17.73 19.26 -7.38
CA GLN A 64 -16.49 18.55 -7.08
C GLN A 64 -16.72 17.18 -6.43
N TYR A 65 -17.97 16.72 -6.33
CA TYR A 65 -18.30 15.43 -5.71
C TYR A 65 -17.66 14.27 -6.47
N ALA A 66 -16.78 13.56 -5.79
CA ALA A 66 -16.21 12.29 -6.21
C ALA A 66 -17.09 11.15 -5.69
N SER A 67 -17.70 10.41 -6.62
CA SER A 67 -18.40 9.17 -6.29
C SER A 67 -17.44 8.01 -6.08
N GLN A 68 -17.94 6.93 -5.50
CA GLN A 68 -17.18 5.68 -5.37
C GLN A 68 -16.67 5.14 -6.71
N ASP A 69 -17.39 5.42 -7.81
CA ASP A 69 -16.97 5.01 -9.15
C ASP A 69 -15.69 5.69 -9.62
N VAL A 70 -15.50 6.96 -9.25
CA VAL A 70 -14.29 7.74 -9.56
C VAL A 70 -13.11 7.13 -8.78
N VAL A 71 -13.30 6.89 -7.48
CA VAL A 71 -12.26 6.29 -6.63
C VAL A 71 -11.88 4.89 -7.12
N PHE A 72 -12.85 4.07 -7.54
CA PHE A 72 -12.62 2.77 -8.15
C PHE A 72 -11.82 2.90 -9.45
N GLN A 73 -12.18 3.85 -10.32
CA GLN A 73 -11.54 4.00 -11.61
C GLN A 73 -10.06 4.37 -11.45
N ASP A 74 -9.77 5.30 -10.54
CA ASP A 74 -8.42 5.81 -10.30
C ASP A 74 -7.55 4.80 -9.53
N LEU A 75 -8.09 4.15 -8.48
CA LEU A 75 -7.31 3.25 -7.62
C LEU A 75 -7.57 1.77 -7.91
N GLY A 76 -8.83 1.37 -8.02
CA GLY A 76 -9.24 -0.03 -8.21
C GLY A 76 -8.68 -0.65 -9.50
N THR A 77 -8.73 0.09 -10.61
CA THR A 77 -8.17 -0.38 -11.90
C THR A 77 -6.65 -0.62 -11.82
N GLU A 78 -5.92 0.26 -11.12
CA GLU A 78 -4.48 0.10 -10.92
C GLU A 78 -4.17 -1.13 -10.07
N VAL A 79 -4.95 -1.35 -9.01
CA VAL A 79 -4.84 -2.54 -8.16
C VAL A 79 -5.09 -3.81 -8.98
N LEU A 80 -6.18 -3.88 -9.73
CA LEU A 80 -6.50 -5.06 -10.53
C LEU A 80 -5.45 -5.32 -11.62
N SER A 81 -4.99 -4.27 -12.31
CA SER A 81 -3.93 -4.37 -13.33
C SER A 81 -2.60 -4.83 -12.74
N GLY A 82 -2.22 -4.31 -11.57
CA GLY A 82 -1.00 -4.72 -10.88
C GLY A 82 -1.05 -6.17 -10.43
N ALA A 83 -2.20 -6.63 -9.92
CA ALA A 83 -2.37 -8.00 -9.46
C ALA A 83 -2.32 -8.99 -10.63
N ALA A 84 -2.95 -8.65 -11.77
CA ALA A 84 -2.89 -9.44 -13.00
C ALA A 84 -1.46 -9.54 -13.56
N LYS A 85 -0.60 -8.56 -13.29
CA LYS A 85 0.84 -8.59 -13.64
C LYS A 85 1.70 -9.35 -12.61
N GLY A 86 1.11 -9.92 -11.56
CA GLY A 86 1.84 -10.67 -10.53
C GLY A 86 2.51 -9.81 -9.46
N TYR A 87 2.12 -8.55 -9.28
CA TYR A 87 2.61 -7.73 -8.15
C TYR A 87 1.78 -7.96 -6.89
N ASN A 88 2.43 -8.00 -5.72
CA ASN A 88 1.71 -7.84 -4.45
C ASN A 88 1.21 -6.41 -4.32
N ILE A 89 0.02 -6.26 -3.74
CA ILE A 89 -0.64 -4.97 -3.58
C ILE A 89 -1.21 -4.88 -2.18
N CYS A 90 -1.06 -3.72 -1.56
CA CYS A 90 -1.67 -3.41 -0.28
C CYS A 90 -2.40 -2.09 -0.37
N LEU A 91 -3.67 -2.10 -0.03
CA LEU A 91 -4.48 -0.90 0.08
C LEU A 91 -5.02 -0.82 1.49
N PHE A 92 -4.64 0.24 2.22
CA PHE A 92 -5.08 0.42 3.60
C PHE A 92 -5.77 1.77 3.80
N ALA A 93 -6.93 1.75 4.44
CA ALA A 93 -7.64 2.94 4.85
C ALA A 93 -7.23 3.36 6.26
N TYR A 94 -6.92 4.65 6.43
CA TYR A 94 -6.49 5.25 7.70
C TYR A 94 -7.28 6.54 7.95
N GLY A 95 -7.59 6.82 9.22
CA GLY A 95 -8.39 7.97 9.62
C GLY A 95 -9.19 7.72 10.90
N GLN A 96 -9.82 8.75 11.43
CA GLN A 96 -10.64 8.63 12.64
C GLN A 96 -11.90 7.79 12.41
N THR A 97 -12.55 7.33 13.46
CA THR A 97 -13.89 6.71 13.34
C THR A 97 -14.89 7.69 12.73
N GLY A 98 -15.74 7.16 11.85
CA GLY A 98 -16.74 7.95 11.10
C GLY A 98 -16.19 8.69 9.88
N SER A 99 -14.87 8.73 9.64
CA SER A 99 -14.29 9.43 8.47
C SER A 99 -14.52 8.74 7.12
N GLY A 100 -15.01 7.50 7.11
CA GLY A 100 -15.30 6.75 5.89
C GLY A 100 -14.31 5.64 5.51
N LYS A 101 -13.45 5.17 6.42
CA LYS A 101 -12.53 4.04 6.17
C LYS A 101 -13.25 2.79 5.63
N THR A 102 -14.16 2.22 6.44
CA THR A 102 -14.95 1.04 6.07
C THR A 102 -15.83 1.31 4.85
N TYR A 103 -16.39 2.52 4.70
CA TYR A 103 -17.17 2.89 3.51
C TYR A 103 -16.32 2.87 2.24
N THR A 104 -15.09 3.37 2.29
CA THR A 104 -14.20 3.38 1.13
C THR A 104 -13.73 1.96 0.77
N MET A 105 -13.38 1.16 1.77
CA MET A 105 -12.87 -0.21 1.58
C MET A 105 -13.98 -1.21 1.20
N LEU A 106 -15.16 -1.09 1.81
CA LEU A 106 -16.19 -2.12 1.89
C LEU A 106 -17.61 -1.60 1.62
N GLY A 107 -17.78 -0.30 1.33
CA GLY A 107 -19.08 0.27 0.98
C GLY A 107 -19.66 -0.38 -0.27
N THR A 108 -20.91 -0.07 -0.62
CA THR A 108 -21.55 -0.63 -1.82
C THR A 108 -21.85 0.51 -2.81
N PRO A 109 -21.35 0.45 -4.06
CA PRO A 109 -20.34 -0.48 -4.55
C PRO A 109 -18.95 -0.10 -3.99
N GLY A 110 -18.20 -1.08 -3.48
CA GLY A 110 -16.91 -0.84 -2.83
C GLY A 110 -15.81 -0.58 -3.85
N LEU A 111 -14.58 -0.36 -3.38
CA LEU A 111 -13.41 -0.10 -4.23
C LEU A 111 -13.10 -1.20 -5.26
N PHE A 112 -13.80 -2.35 -5.21
CA PHE A 112 -13.64 -3.49 -6.11
C PHE A 112 -14.96 -4.02 -6.68
N ILE A 113 -16.04 -3.24 -6.63
CA ILE A 113 -17.38 -3.72 -6.98
C ILE A 113 -17.97 -2.98 -8.17
N ARG A 114 -18.02 -3.64 -9.33
CA ARG A 114 -18.89 -3.26 -10.45
C ARG A 114 -19.68 -4.46 -10.93
N GLU A 115 -20.99 -4.27 -11.08
CA GLU A 115 -21.90 -5.25 -11.70
C GLU A 115 -21.58 -5.54 -13.17
N LYS A 116 -20.65 -4.80 -13.80
CA LYS A 116 -20.26 -5.02 -15.19
C LYS A 116 -19.05 -5.94 -15.35
N ASP A 117 -18.41 -6.32 -14.24
CA ASP A 117 -17.19 -7.14 -14.23
C ASP A 117 -17.47 -8.65 -13.98
N TYR A 118 -18.72 -9.12 -14.14
CA TYR A 118 -19.09 -10.54 -14.07
C TYR A 118 -18.59 -11.38 -15.25
N ALA A 119 -17.45 -11.03 -15.82
CA ALA A 119 -16.79 -11.89 -16.80
C ALA A 119 -16.37 -13.20 -16.11
N PRO A 120 -16.58 -14.37 -16.75
CA PRO A 120 -16.06 -15.63 -16.24
C PRO A 120 -14.55 -15.52 -16.05
N LEU A 121 -14.05 -16.01 -14.91
CA LEU A 121 -12.62 -16.11 -14.68
C LEU A 121 -11.99 -17.00 -15.76
N PRO A 122 -10.84 -16.61 -16.33
CA PRO A 122 -10.14 -17.45 -17.29
C PRO A 122 -9.77 -18.79 -16.62
N SER A 123 -9.93 -19.90 -17.35
CA SER A 123 -9.78 -21.27 -16.86
C SER A 123 -8.41 -21.60 -16.21
N SER A 124 -7.41 -20.72 -16.42
CA SER A 124 -6.03 -20.85 -15.94
C SER A 124 -5.77 -20.09 -14.62
N CYS A 125 -6.82 -19.56 -13.97
CA CYS A 125 -6.69 -18.76 -12.75
C CYS A 125 -7.21 -19.52 -11.52
N ARG A 126 -6.50 -19.38 -10.41
CA ARG A 126 -6.94 -19.83 -9.09
C ARG A 126 -6.98 -18.64 -8.12
N ILE A 127 -8.16 -18.40 -7.56
CA ILE A 127 -8.36 -17.36 -6.54
C ILE A 127 -8.66 -18.00 -5.19
N LYS A 128 -8.00 -17.50 -4.14
CA LYS A 128 -8.31 -17.83 -2.76
C LYS A 128 -8.55 -16.57 -1.95
N ILE A 129 -9.45 -16.65 -0.97
CA ILE A 129 -9.81 -15.54 -0.09
C ILE A 129 -9.50 -15.92 1.35
N SER A 130 -8.93 -14.99 2.11
CA SER A 130 -8.86 -15.08 3.57
C SER A 130 -9.29 -13.76 4.19
N PHE A 131 -9.98 -13.78 5.31
CA PHE A 131 -10.36 -12.56 6.02
C PHE A 131 -10.05 -12.72 7.50
N LEU A 132 -9.26 -11.79 8.05
CA LEU A 132 -8.89 -11.80 9.45
C LEU A 132 -9.19 -10.47 10.13
N GLU A 133 -9.32 -10.55 11.44
CA GLU A 133 -9.39 -9.42 12.36
C GLU A 133 -8.19 -9.45 13.31
N ILE A 134 -7.63 -8.28 13.58
CA ILE A 134 -6.66 -8.04 14.64
C ILE A 134 -7.35 -7.14 15.67
N TYR A 135 -7.62 -7.71 16.85
CA TYR A 135 -8.19 -7.01 17.98
C TYR A 135 -7.36 -7.30 19.21
N ASN A 136 -6.92 -6.25 19.91
CA ASN A 136 -6.13 -6.40 21.14
C ASN A 136 -4.88 -7.27 20.94
N GLU A 137 -4.13 -7.05 19.86
CA GLU A 137 -2.95 -7.84 19.43
C GLU A 137 -3.20 -9.35 19.26
N ARG A 138 -4.47 -9.75 19.09
CA ARG A 138 -4.88 -11.13 18.83
C ARG A 138 -5.48 -11.23 17.45
N VAL A 139 -5.11 -12.29 16.72
CA VAL A 139 -5.62 -12.56 15.38
C VAL A 139 -6.79 -13.53 15.45
N ARG A 140 -7.87 -13.20 14.76
CA ARG A 140 -9.06 -14.04 14.59
C ARG A 140 -9.35 -14.23 13.11
N ASP A 141 -9.79 -15.43 12.75
CA ASP A 141 -10.32 -15.73 11.42
C ASP A 141 -11.79 -15.32 11.35
N LEU A 142 -12.15 -14.48 10.38
CA LEU A 142 -13.51 -13.99 10.18
C LEU A 142 -14.36 -14.90 9.27
N LEU A 143 -13.76 -15.88 8.58
CA LEU A 143 -14.45 -16.80 7.66
C LEU A 143 -14.52 -18.23 8.20
N LYS A 144 -14.05 -18.45 9.42
CA LYS A 144 -14.15 -19.75 10.09
C LYS A 144 -15.24 -19.68 11.15
N GLN A 145 -16.20 -20.59 11.05
CA GLN A 145 -17.22 -20.74 12.08
C GLN A 145 -16.55 -21.02 13.43
N SER A 146 -16.90 -20.25 14.45
CA SER A 146 -16.33 -20.48 15.78
C SER A 146 -16.87 -21.79 16.33
N ASP A 147 -16.02 -22.80 16.46
CA ASP A 147 -16.33 -23.90 17.37
C ASP A 147 -16.48 -23.28 18.77
N GLN A 148 -17.70 -23.26 19.30
CA GLN A 148 -18.07 -22.61 20.58
C GLN A 148 -17.21 -23.04 21.79
N LYS A 149 -16.36 -24.06 21.63
CA LYS A 149 -15.51 -24.64 22.68
C LYS A 149 -14.05 -24.18 22.68
N LYS A 150 -13.55 -23.46 21.65
CA LYS A 150 -12.16 -22.94 21.66
C LYS A 150 -12.04 -21.59 20.93
N SER A 151 -11.88 -20.51 21.69
CA SER A 151 -11.39 -19.23 21.17
C SER A 151 -9.89 -19.35 20.84
N TYR A 152 -9.54 -20.01 19.73
CA TYR A 152 -8.16 -20.10 19.29
C TYR A 152 -7.75 -18.79 18.62
N THR A 153 -6.88 -18.03 19.27
CA THR A 153 -6.19 -16.91 18.62
C THR A 153 -5.13 -17.47 17.68
N LEU A 154 -5.11 -17.00 16.44
CA LEU A 154 -4.12 -17.43 15.47
C LEU A 154 -2.78 -16.76 15.75
N ARG A 155 -1.68 -17.46 15.45
CA ARG A 155 -0.32 -16.97 15.68
C ARG A 155 0.30 -16.48 14.37
N VAL A 156 0.95 -15.32 14.44
CA VAL A 156 1.78 -14.81 13.34
C VAL A 156 3.13 -15.53 13.36
N ARG A 157 3.59 -15.92 12.18
CA ARG A 157 4.91 -16.50 11.91
C ARG A 157 5.52 -15.81 10.70
N GLU A 158 6.79 -16.05 10.43
CA GLU A 158 7.49 -15.51 9.28
C GLU A 158 8.18 -16.65 8.53
N HIS A 159 7.92 -16.74 7.23
CA HIS A 159 8.59 -17.66 6.32
C HIS A 159 9.77 -16.95 5.65
N PRO A 160 10.91 -17.61 5.39
CA PRO A 160 12.07 -16.98 4.76
C PRO A 160 11.76 -16.31 3.41
N GLU A 161 10.95 -16.95 2.58
CA GLU A 161 10.60 -16.45 1.24
C GLU A 161 9.26 -15.69 1.19
N MET A 162 8.19 -16.26 1.75
CA MET A 162 6.83 -15.69 1.71
C MET A 162 6.58 -14.55 2.70
N GLY A 163 7.54 -14.29 3.60
CA GLY A 163 7.40 -13.26 4.63
C GLY A 163 6.40 -13.63 5.73
N PRO A 164 5.86 -12.63 6.44
CA PRO A 164 4.93 -12.82 7.56
C PRO A 164 3.58 -13.41 7.14
N TYR A 165 3.11 -14.42 7.88
CA TYR A 165 1.85 -15.10 7.65
C TYR A 165 1.17 -15.53 8.96
N VAL A 166 -0.14 -15.78 8.90
CA VAL A 166 -0.93 -16.26 10.04
C VAL A 166 -1.09 -17.77 9.94
N GLN A 167 -0.53 -18.50 10.91
CA GLN A 167 -0.63 -19.95 10.95
C GLN A 167 -2.07 -20.37 11.26
N GLY A 168 -2.65 -21.21 10.39
CA GLY A 168 -3.99 -21.76 10.58
C GLY A 168 -5.14 -20.85 10.11
N LEU A 169 -4.83 -19.74 9.44
CA LEU A 169 -5.83 -18.89 8.79
C LEU A 169 -6.48 -19.63 7.61
N SER A 170 -7.80 -19.62 7.54
CA SER A 170 -8.56 -20.25 6.47
C SER A 170 -8.33 -19.55 5.13
N GLN A 171 -8.27 -20.35 4.06
CA GLN A 171 -8.20 -19.87 2.68
C GLN A 171 -9.29 -20.57 1.88
N HIS A 172 -10.26 -19.79 1.40
CA HIS A 172 -11.43 -20.29 0.69
C HIS A 172 -11.21 -20.13 -0.81
N VAL A 173 -11.25 -21.23 -1.56
CA VAL A 173 -11.16 -21.19 -3.03
C VAL A 173 -12.49 -20.68 -3.59
N VAL A 174 -12.42 -19.72 -4.49
CA VAL A 174 -13.61 -19.12 -5.12
C VAL A 174 -13.54 -19.29 -6.64
N THR A 175 -14.69 -19.53 -7.26
CA THR A 175 -14.79 -19.76 -8.72
C THR A 175 -15.49 -18.64 -9.46
N ASN A 176 -16.14 -17.74 -8.73
CA ASN A 176 -16.85 -16.61 -9.30
C ASN A 176 -16.82 -15.41 -8.36
N TYR A 177 -17.07 -14.25 -8.93
CA TYR A 177 -17.10 -12.99 -8.21
C TYR A 177 -18.15 -12.94 -7.09
N LYS A 178 -19.32 -13.56 -7.29
CA LYS A 178 -20.40 -13.59 -6.29
C LYS A 178 -19.95 -14.24 -4.98
N GLN A 179 -19.15 -15.30 -5.04
CA GLN A 179 -18.57 -15.94 -3.84
C GLN A 179 -17.60 -15.04 -3.10
N VAL A 180 -16.82 -14.21 -3.81
CA VAL A 180 -15.93 -13.23 -3.16
C VAL A 180 -16.75 -12.25 -2.32
N ILE A 181 -17.83 -11.73 -2.88
CA ILE A 181 -18.74 -10.80 -2.18
C ILE A 181 -19.42 -11.48 -0.98
N GLN A 182 -19.91 -12.70 -1.15
CA GLN A 182 -20.52 -13.44 -0.04
C GLN A 182 -19.56 -13.62 1.13
N LEU A 183 -18.30 -14.01 0.87
CA LEU A 183 -17.29 -14.14 1.92
C LEU A 183 -16.94 -12.79 2.55
N LEU A 184 -16.92 -11.72 1.76
CA LEU A 184 -16.68 -10.36 2.27
C LEU A 184 -17.79 -9.93 3.23
N GLU A 185 -19.06 -10.06 2.82
CA GLU A 185 -20.24 -9.73 3.61
C GLU A 185 -20.33 -10.60 4.88
N GLU A 186 -20.06 -11.90 4.77
CA GLU A 186 -20.02 -12.82 5.90
C GLU A 186 -18.95 -12.40 6.92
N GLY A 187 -17.72 -12.12 6.48
CA GLY A 187 -16.67 -11.70 7.39
C GLY A 187 -16.93 -10.35 8.04
N ILE A 188 -17.60 -9.41 7.33
CA ILE A 188 -18.06 -8.14 7.91
C ILE A 188 -19.12 -8.40 8.99
N ALA A 189 -20.10 -9.25 8.71
CA ALA A 189 -21.13 -9.60 9.70
C ALA A 189 -20.51 -10.27 10.94
N ASN A 190 -19.52 -11.13 10.74
CA ASN A 190 -18.77 -11.78 11.83
C ASN A 190 -17.96 -10.78 12.65
N ARG A 191 -17.37 -9.76 12.01
CA ARG A 191 -16.68 -8.66 12.69
C ARG A 191 -17.64 -7.83 13.56
N ILE A 192 -18.85 -7.56 13.06
CA ILE A 192 -19.88 -6.78 13.78
C ILE A 192 -20.46 -7.59 14.96
N THR A 193 -20.80 -8.87 14.75
CA THR A 193 -21.44 -9.72 15.78
C THR A 193 -20.52 -10.09 16.95
N ALA A 194 -19.20 -10.10 16.73
CA ALA A 194 -18.21 -10.31 17.79
C ALA A 194 -18.18 -9.20 18.85
N ALA A 195 -18.74 -8.02 18.55
CA ALA A 195 -18.88 -6.94 19.52
C ALA A 195 -20.08 -7.19 20.44
N THR A 196 -19.85 -7.88 21.55
CA THR A 196 -20.82 -7.97 22.64
C THR A 196 -21.06 -6.60 23.27
N HIS A 197 -22.33 -6.18 23.32
CA HIS A 197 -22.87 -5.03 24.07
C HIS A 197 -22.05 -3.71 24.03
N VAL A 198 -22.52 -2.76 23.21
CA VAL A 198 -22.39 -1.28 23.35
C VAL A 198 -21.35 -0.52 22.48
N HIS A 199 -20.60 -1.12 21.52
CA HIS A 199 -19.68 -0.29 20.67
C HIS A 199 -19.69 -0.61 19.16
N GLU A 200 -19.40 0.41 18.37
CA GLU A 200 -19.20 0.37 16.91
C GLU A 200 -17.93 -0.43 16.57
N ALA A 201 -18.09 -1.74 16.38
CA ALA A 201 -17.02 -2.75 16.31
C ALA A 201 -15.84 -2.40 15.39
N SER A 202 -16.10 -1.75 14.24
CA SER A 202 -15.08 -1.41 13.24
C SER A 202 -14.08 -0.35 13.71
N SER A 203 -14.42 0.45 14.73
CA SER A 203 -13.55 1.51 15.26
C SER A 203 -12.35 0.98 16.05
N ARG A 204 -12.42 -0.25 16.56
CA ARG A 204 -11.47 -0.78 17.55
C ARG A 204 -10.68 -2.01 17.09
N SER A 205 -10.94 -2.52 15.90
CA SER A 205 -10.20 -3.65 15.34
C SER A 205 -9.68 -3.32 13.94
N HIS A 206 -8.57 -3.94 13.56
CA HIS A 206 -8.07 -3.90 12.20
C HIS A 206 -8.60 -5.11 11.44
N ALA A 207 -9.04 -4.92 10.21
CA ALA A 207 -9.51 -5.98 9.33
C ALA A 207 -8.59 -6.08 8.12
N ILE A 208 -8.17 -7.30 7.76
CA ILE A 208 -7.36 -7.56 6.56
C ILE A 208 -8.08 -8.62 5.72
N PHE A 209 -8.70 -8.17 4.63
CA PHE A 209 -9.25 -9.04 3.60
C PHE A 209 -8.17 -9.27 2.53
N THR A 210 -7.81 -10.53 2.30
CA THR A 210 -6.74 -10.89 1.38
C THR A 210 -7.28 -11.71 0.22
N ILE A 211 -6.95 -11.28 -1.01
CA ILE A 211 -7.18 -12.02 -2.24
C ILE A 211 -5.83 -12.57 -2.69
N TYR A 212 -5.72 -13.89 -2.75
CA TYR A 212 -4.60 -14.57 -3.38
C TYR A 212 -5.01 -14.88 -4.81
N TYR A 213 -4.30 -14.28 -5.76
CA TYR A 213 -4.52 -14.47 -7.18
C TYR A 213 -3.33 -15.22 -7.76
N THR A 214 -3.62 -16.34 -8.41
CA THR A 214 -2.64 -17.16 -9.11
C THR A 214 -3.11 -17.34 -10.53
N GLN A 215 -2.21 -17.15 -11.49
CA GLN A 215 -2.49 -17.36 -12.90
C GLN A 215 -1.37 -18.18 -13.52
N ALA A 216 -1.75 -19.28 -14.17
CA ALA A 216 -0.85 -19.99 -15.05
C ALA A 216 -0.87 -19.32 -16.44
N ILE A 217 0.31 -18.95 -16.93
CA ILE A 217 0.57 -18.31 -18.21
C ILE A 217 1.40 -19.29 -19.04
N LEU A 218 1.16 -19.33 -20.35
CA LEU A 218 1.98 -20.08 -21.27
C LEU A 218 2.78 -19.09 -22.11
N GLU A 219 4.05 -18.91 -21.79
CA GLU A 219 4.95 -17.94 -22.41
C GLU A 219 6.07 -18.68 -23.14
N ASN A 220 6.27 -18.43 -24.44
CA ASN A 220 7.26 -19.13 -25.27
C ASN A 220 7.16 -20.67 -25.21
N ASN A 221 5.93 -21.21 -25.16
CA ASN A 221 5.62 -22.64 -24.97
C ASN A 221 6.08 -23.24 -23.63
N LEU A 222 6.39 -22.42 -22.64
CA LEU A 222 6.67 -22.86 -21.27
C LEU A 222 5.51 -22.50 -20.33
N PRO A 223 5.06 -23.44 -19.49
CA PRO A 223 4.15 -23.10 -18.41
C PRO A 223 4.90 -22.24 -17.38
N SER A 224 4.31 -21.10 -17.03
CA SER A 224 4.75 -20.22 -15.96
C SER A 224 3.58 -19.94 -15.03
N GLU A 225 3.87 -19.75 -13.75
CA GLU A 225 2.87 -19.39 -12.75
C GLU A 225 3.26 -18.05 -12.14
N ILE A 226 2.37 -17.08 -12.28
CA ILE A 226 2.49 -15.81 -11.58
C ILE A 226 1.52 -15.80 -10.40
N ALA A 227 1.96 -15.21 -9.29
CA ALA A 227 1.17 -15.06 -8.09
C ALA A 227 1.16 -13.60 -7.62
N SER A 228 0.03 -13.16 -7.13
CA SER A 228 -0.13 -11.86 -6.48
C SER A 228 -1.02 -11.98 -5.25
N LYS A 229 -0.76 -11.10 -4.30
CA LYS A 229 -1.53 -10.96 -3.06
C LYS A 229 -2.08 -9.54 -3.00
N ILE A 230 -3.40 -9.40 -2.92
CA ILE A 230 -4.07 -8.12 -2.70
C ILE A 230 -4.53 -8.08 -1.25
N ASN A 231 -3.95 -7.19 -0.45
CA ASN A 231 -4.37 -6.92 0.93
C ASN A 231 -5.26 -5.68 0.96
N LEU A 232 -6.50 -5.84 1.37
CA LEU A 232 -7.44 -4.77 1.64
C LEU A 232 -7.57 -4.61 3.14
N VAL A 233 -7.02 -3.53 3.67
CA VAL A 233 -6.87 -3.29 5.10
C VAL A 233 -7.78 -2.15 5.55
N ASP A 234 -8.69 -2.44 6.47
CA ASP A 234 -9.51 -1.45 7.16
C ASP A 234 -8.97 -1.29 8.59
N LEU A 235 -8.26 -0.19 8.86
CA LEU A 235 -7.63 0.04 10.15
C LEU A 235 -8.65 0.51 11.19
N ALA A 236 -8.35 0.30 12.48
CA ALA A 236 -9.04 0.95 13.58
C ALA A 236 -8.98 2.49 13.48
N GLY A 237 -9.85 3.16 14.21
CA GLY A 237 -9.86 4.62 14.32
C GLY A 237 -8.52 5.17 14.80
N SER A 238 -8.03 6.23 14.14
CA SER A 238 -6.77 6.89 14.52
C SER A 238 -6.90 7.83 15.72
N GLU A 239 -8.12 8.07 16.20
CA GLU A 239 -8.38 8.93 17.35
C GLU A 239 -7.76 8.37 18.64
N ARG A 240 -7.37 9.28 19.54
CA ARG A 240 -6.81 8.90 20.83
C ARG A 240 -7.89 8.37 21.76
N ALA A 241 -7.53 7.38 22.57
CA ALA A 241 -8.43 6.86 23.59
C ALA A 241 -8.79 7.95 24.61
N ASP A 242 -10.07 8.07 24.95
CA ASP A 242 -10.54 9.00 25.97
C ASP A 242 -10.10 8.53 27.38
N PRO A 243 -9.39 9.36 28.15
CA PRO A 243 -8.95 9.01 29.51
C PRO A 243 -10.10 8.71 30.49
N SER A 244 -11.33 9.13 30.18
CA SER A 244 -12.51 8.94 31.03
C SER A 244 -13.05 7.51 31.04
N TYR A 245 -12.51 6.60 30.22
CA TYR A 245 -12.95 5.20 30.17
C TYR A 245 -12.50 4.36 31.38
N CYS A 246 -13.23 3.27 31.67
CA CYS A 246 -12.88 2.32 32.73
C CYS A 246 -11.54 1.61 32.48
N LYS A 247 -10.89 1.09 33.54
CA LYS A 247 -9.53 0.49 33.47
C LYS A 247 -9.37 -0.60 32.39
N ASP A 248 -10.37 -1.45 32.20
CA ASP A 248 -10.32 -2.51 31.18
C ASP A 248 -10.38 -1.96 29.75
N ARG A 249 -11.03 -0.81 29.56
CA ARG A 249 -11.05 -0.10 28.27
C ARG A 249 -9.77 0.71 28.03
N ILE A 250 -9.08 1.12 29.09
CA ILE A 250 -7.77 1.77 28.97
C ILE A 250 -6.74 0.74 28.48
N THR A 251 -6.75 -0.49 28.98
CA THR A 251 -5.83 -1.55 28.52
C THR A 251 -6.15 -2.01 27.10
N GLU A 252 -7.44 -2.18 26.76
CA GLU A 252 -7.92 -2.43 25.40
C GLU A 252 -7.48 -1.31 24.44
N GLY A 253 -7.79 -0.04 24.78
CA GLY A 253 -7.41 1.12 24.00
C GLY A 253 -5.90 1.27 23.85
N ALA A 254 -5.11 0.94 24.88
CA ALA A 254 -3.65 0.94 24.80
C ALA A 254 -3.12 -0.08 23.79
N ASN A 255 -3.72 -1.28 23.72
CA ASN A 255 -3.31 -2.31 22.76
C ASN A 255 -3.80 -2.04 21.34
N ILE A 256 -4.98 -1.44 21.15
CA ILE A 256 -5.43 -0.95 19.83
C ILE A 256 -4.47 0.14 19.35
N ASN A 257 -4.17 1.10 20.23
CA ASN A 257 -3.23 2.17 19.93
C ASN A 257 -1.81 1.64 19.73
N LYS A 258 -1.42 0.51 20.34
CA LYS A 258 -0.11 -0.10 20.11
C LYS A 258 0.11 -0.38 18.62
N SER A 259 -0.82 -1.07 17.96
CA SER A 259 -0.73 -1.35 16.51
C SER A 259 -0.62 -0.08 15.67
N LEU A 260 -1.42 0.95 15.95
CA LEU A 260 -1.39 2.22 15.19
C LEU A 260 -0.17 3.10 15.51
N VAL A 261 0.28 3.14 16.76
CA VAL A 261 1.47 3.87 17.19
C VAL A 261 2.71 3.23 16.56
N THR A 262 2.85 1.91 16.63
CA THR A 262 3.93 1.19 15.97
C THR A 262 3.90 1.42 14.46
N LEU A 263 2.71 1.40 13.83
CA LEU A 263 2.57 1.73 12.41
C LEU A 263 3.08 3.15 12.11
N GLY A 264 2.73 4.14 12.95
CA GLY A 264 3.23 5.51 12.82
C GLY A 264 4.74 5.63 12.96
N ILE A 265 5.35 4.87 13.88
CA ILE A 265 6.81 4.81 14.04
C ILE A 265 7.45 4.21 12.79
N VAL A 266 6.94 3.07 12.30
CA VAL A 266 7.43 2.40 11.09
C VAL A 266 7.39 3.34 9.89
N ILE A 267 6.26 4.01 9.65
CA ILE A 267 6.10 4.95 8.54
C ILE A 267 7.04 6.14 8.66
N SER A 268 7.16 6.73 9.85
CA SER A 268 8.05 7.88 10.08
C SER A 268 9.51 7.50 9.85
N THR A 269 9.95 6.35 10.37
CA THR A 269 11.32 5.85 10.19
C THR A 269 11.61 5.53 8.72
N LEU A 270 10.67 4.91 8.01
CA LEU A 270 10.81 4.61 6.57
C LEU A 270 10.90 5.87 5.71
N ALA A 271 10.04 6.86 6.00
CA ALA A 271 10.05 8.15 5.30
C ALA A 271 11.37 8.89 5.51
N GLN A 272 11.86 8.96 6.76
CA GLN A 272 13.14 9.58 7.10
C GLN A 272 14.33 8.88 6.43
N ASN A 273 14.35 7.54 6.45
CA ASN A 273 15.40 6.75 5.80
C ASN A 273 15.45 7.03 4.29
N SER A 274 14.29 7.20 3.65
CA SER A 274 14.20 7.47 2.21
C SER A 274 14.71 8.87 1.87
N GLN A 275 14.30 9.91 2.63
CA GLN A 275 14.76 11.29 2.43
C GLN A 275 16.25 11.48 2.73
N ALA A 276 16.77 10.81 3.77
CA ALA A 276 18.18 10.83 4.10
C ALA A 276 19.03 10.22 2.96
N PHE A 277 18.56 9.13 2.34
CA PHE A 277 19.25 8.51 1.21
C PHE A 277 19.33 9.43 -0.01
N SER A 278 18.25 10.14 -0.36
CA SER A 278 18.24 11.12 -1.46
C SER A 278 19.16 12.32 -1.21
N SER A 279 19.28 12.78 0.04
CA SER A 279 20.12 13.93 0.40
C SER A 279 21.62 13.62 0.31
N CYS A 280 22.03 12.38 0.60
CA CYS A 280 23.43 11.94 0.50
C CYS A 280 23.92 11.80 -0.95
N GLN A 281 23.05 11.40 -1.87
CA GLN A 281 23.41 11.28 -3.30
C GLN A 281 23.71 12.66 -3.91
N SER A 282 23.01 13.70 -3.46
CA SER A 282 23.19 15.06 -3.98
C SER A 282 24.52 15.71 -3.55
N LEU A 283 25.07 15.31 -2.40
CA LEU A 283 26.34 15.85 -1.88
C LEU A 283 27.58 15.17 -2.48
N ASN A 284 27.48 13.89 -2.85
CA ASN A 284 28.60 13.17 -3.49
C ASN A 284 28.83 13.59 -4.94
N SER A 285 27.87 14.27 -5.58
CA SER A 285 28.03 14.82 -6.94
C SER A 285 28.77 16.16 -6.98
N ALA A 286 28.99 16.82 -5.84
CA ALA A 286 29.62 18.14 -5.76
C ALA A 286 31.11 18.09 -5.33
N ALA A 287 31.66 16.91 -5.06
CA ALA A 287 33.03 16.72 -4.56
C ALA A 287 33.96 16.07 -5.60
N SER A 288 33.80 16.40 -6.88
CA SER A 288 34.71 15.96 -7.94
C SER A 288 34.97 17.10 -8.92
N ASP A 289 35.51 18.21 -8.43
CA ASP A 289 36.39 19.05 -9.24
C ASP A 289 37.31 19.90 -8.35
N GLY A 290 38.58 20.01 -8.71
CA GLY A 290 39.55 20.92 -8.11
C GLY A 290 40.70 20.27 -7.33
N GLY A 291 41.85 20.15 -8.00
CA GLY A 291 43.13 19.81 -7.38
C GLY A 291 43.94 21.00 -6.86
N ASP A 292 44.87 20.65 -5.99
CA ASP A 292 46.22 21.20 -5.76
C ASP A 292 46.52 22.31 -4.72
N SER A 293 47.52 21.97 -3.89
CA SER A 293 48.53 22.72 -3.13
C SER A 293 48.17 23.68 -1.97
N GLY A 294 48.66 23.35 -0.76
CA GLY A 294 48.97 24.36 0.28
C GLY A 294 48.89 23.93 1.75
N ILE A 295 50.02 23.42 2.31
CA ILE A 295 50.53 23.51 3.70
C ILE A 295 49.63 23.10 4.90
N PRO A 296 50.08 22.20 5.82
CA PRO A 296 49.36 21.89 7.05
C PRO A 296 49.80 22.80 8.21
N SER A 297 48.86 23.46 8.88
CA SER A 297 49.07 24.04 10.20
C SER A 297 48.04 23.49 11.21
N SER A 298 48.59 22.75 12.16
CA SER A 298 48.07 22.30 13.45
C SER A 298 46.78 22.95 13.97
N LEU A 299 45.79 22.12 14.29
CA LEU A 299 44.96 22.27 15.50
C LEU A 299 44.45 20.88 15.93
N SER A 300 44.82 20.54 17.16
CA SER A 300 44.47 19.34 17.90
C SER A 300 43.00 19.34 18.31
N GLY A 301 42.27 18.31 17.88
CA GLY A 301 40.94 17.98 18.35
C GLY A 301 40.68 16.50 18.12
N THR A 302 41.07 15.68 19.09
CA THR A 302 40.79 14.25 19.15
C THR A 302 39.28 14.00 19.17
N SER A 303 38.72 13.61 18.03
CA SER A 303 37.52 12.78 17.98
C SER A 303 37.70 11.74 16.89
N SER A 304 37.81 10.50 17.33
CA SER A 304 37.92 9.27 16.55
C SER A 304 37.04 9.28 15.29
N GLY A 305 37.69 9.49 14.15
CA GLY A 305 37.14 9.22 12.83
C GLY A 305 36.96 7.72 12.64
N VAL A 306 35.82 7.21 13.11
CA VAL A 306 35.25 5.97 12.59
C VAL A 306 34.30 6.40 11.48
N GLY A 307 34.62 6.05 10.24
CA GLY A 307 33.72 6.21 9.10
C GLY A 307 32.38 5.57 9.41
N SER A 308 31.39 6.38 9.78
CA SER A 308 30.04 5.92 10.05
C SER A 308 29.42 5.57 8.70
N SER A 309 29.56 4.29 8.33
CA SER A 309 28.58 3.65 7.45
C SER A 309 27.23 3.87 8.12
N ARG A 310 26.47 4.90 7.69
CA ARG A 310 25.19 5.29 8.30
C ARG A 310 24.27 4.07 8.26
N ARG A 311 24.20 3.36 9.38
CA ARG A 311 23.35 2.17 9.52
C ARG A 311 21.91 2.62 9.33
N GLN A 312 21.17 1.89 8.50
CA GLN A 312 19.72 2.08 8.38
C GLN A 312 19.11 2.00 9.78
N SER A 313 18.32 3.02 10.15
CA SER A 313 17.60 3.06 11.43
C SER A 313 16.76 1.78 11.56
N TYR A 314 16.79 1.15 12.73
CA TYR A 314 16.00 -0.04 13.00
C TYR A 314 14.51 0.26 12.81
N ILE A 315 13.81 -0.60 12.07
CA ILE A 315 12.37 -0.46 11.81
C ILE A 315 11.60 -1.50 12.63
N PRO A 316 10.76 -1.09 13.60
CA PRO A 316 10.15 -1.98 14.59
C PRO A 316 8.91 -2.71 14.07
N TYR A 317 9.01 -3.43 12.94
CA TYR A 317 7.86 -4.16 12.38
C TYR A 317 7.28 -5.19 13.36
N ARG A 318 8.11 -5.80 14.20
CA ARG A 318 7.72 -6.89 15.11
C ARG A 318 7.05 -6.43 16.40
N ASP A 319 7.03 -5.12 16.66
CA ASP A 319 6.51 -4.59 17.92
C ASP A 319 4.98 -4.67 18.00
N SER A 320 4.29 -4.77 16.85
CA SER A 320 2.86 -5.05 16.77
C SER A 320 2.53 -6.13 15.74
N VAL A 321 1.41 -6.82 15.96
CA VAL A 321 0.89 -7.84 15.02
C VAL A 321 0.60 -7.24 13.66
N LEU A 322 -0.02 -6.05 13.62
CA LEU A 322 -0.38 -5.36 12.39
C LEU A 322 0.86 -5.01 11.56
N THR A 323 1.84 -4.34 12.15
CA THR A 323 3.06 -3.94 11.44
C THR A 323 3.89 -5.13 11.01
N TRP A 324 3.82 -6.25 11.75
CA TRP A 324 4.53 -7.45 11.36
C TRP A 324 3.88 -8.08 10.13
N LEU A 325 2.55 -8.18 10.09
CA LEU A 325 1.82 -8.69 8.92
C LEU A 325 1.94 -7.77 7.69
N LEU A 326 2.05 -6.47 7.90
CA LEU A 326 2.20 -5.46 6.82
C LEU A 326 3.66 -5.13 6.49
N LYS A 327 4.63 -5.88 7.02
CA LYS A 327 6.07 -5.65 6.80
C LYS A 327 6.41 -5.53 5.31
N ASP A 328 5.92 -6.45 4.48
CA ASP A 328 6.19 -6.40 3.03
C ASP A 328 5.41 -5.30 2.32
N SER A 329 4.32 -4.82 2.92
CA SER A 329 3.53 -3.71 2.41
C SER A 329 4.20 -2.35 2.61
N LEU A 330 5.06 -2.19 3.61
CA LEU A 330 5.68 -0.91 3.98
C LEU A 330 7.19 -1.00 3.83
N GLY A 331 7.74 -0.51 2.74
CA GLY A 331 9.18 -0.59 2.42
C GLY A 331 9.63 -1.92 1.80
N GLY A 332 8.69 -2.81 1.45
CA GLY A 332 8.96 -4.17 0.96
C GLY A 332 8.47 -4.45 -0.48
N ASN A 333 8.23 -5.73 -0.76
CA ASN A 333 7.74 -6.23 -2.05
C ASN A 333 6.21 -6.07 -2.15
N SER A 334 5.74 -4.84 -2.33
CA SER A 334 4.32 -4.53 -2.51
C SER A 334 4.14 -3.17 -3.19
N LYS A 335 3.16 -3.04 -4.09
CA LYS A 335 2.62 -1.74 -4.48
C LYS A 335 1.62 -1.33 -3.43
N THR A 336 1.88 -0.24 -2.71
CA THR A 336 1.09 0.12 -1.54
C THR A 336 0.42 1.46 -1.71
N ILE A 337 -0.88 1.48 -1.43
CA ILE A 337 -1.76 2.63 -1.54
C ILE A 337 -2.33 2.91 -0.15
N MET A 338 -2.14 4.13 0.34
CA MET A 338 -2.79 4.62 1.56
C MET A 338 -4.00 5.46 1.17
N VAL A 339 -5.17 5.13 1.71
CA VAL A 339 -6.37 5.96 1.61
C VAL A 339 -6.58 6.68 2.94
N ALA A 340 -6.21 7.96 2.98
CA ALA A 340 -6.40 8.81 4.15
C ALA A 340 -7.81 9.43 4.13
N THR A 341 -8.67 8.98 5.04
CA THR A 341 -10.06 9.44 5.17
C THR A 341 -10.16 10.44 6.32
N VAL A 342 -10.83 11.58 6.10
CA VAL A 342 -10.93 12.67 7.08
C VAL A 342 -12.35 13.19 7.18
N SER A 343 -12.74 13.71 8.36
CA SER A 343 -13.99 14.45 8.50
C SER A 343 -13.77 15.93 8.15
N PRO A 344 -14.69 16.56 7.41
CA PRO A 344 -14.63 17.97 7.08
C PRO A 344 -15.02 18.89 8.24
N ALA A 345 -15.57 18.36 9.35
CA ALA A 345 -16.09 19.15 10.45
C ALA A 345 -15.01 19.80 11.32
N HIS A 346 -15.26 21.04 11.75
CA HIS A 346 -14.33 21.79 12.62
C HIS A 346 -14.03 21.12 13.96
N THR A 347 -14.97 20.35 14.52
CA THR A 347 -14.82 19.58 15.76
C THR A 347 -13.72 18.52 15.63
N CYS A 348 -13.44 18.06 14.41
CA CYS A 348 -12.46 17.04 14.09
C CYS A 348 -11.09 17.60 13.67
N TYR A 349 -10.85 18.92 13.79
CA TYR A 349 -9.63 19.58 13.29
C TYR A 349 -8.31 18.88 13.69
N SER A 350 -8.17 18.47 14.97
CA SER A 350 -6.93 17.84 15.46
C SER A 350 -6.67 16.49 14.83
N GLU A 351 -7.72 15.69 14.64
CA GLU A 351 -7.64 14.36 14.05
C GLU A 351 -7.40 14.47 12.53
N THR A 352 -8.16 15.33 11.84
CA THR A 352 -7.97 15.62 10.42
C THR A 352 -6.54 16.11 10.13
N MET A 353 -6.02 17.05 10.92
CA MET A 353 -4.63 17.52 10.80
C MET A 353 -3.62 16.40 11.02
N SER A 354 -3.86 15.53 12.00
CA SER A 354 -2.97 14.40 12.30
C SER A 354 -2.96 13.38 11.15
N THR A 355 -4.13 13.05 10.60
CA THR A 355 -4.26 12.16 9.43
C THR A 355 -3.58 12.73 8.19
N LEU A 356 -3.74 14.03 7.90
CA LEU A 356 -3.09 14.67 6.75
C LEU A 356 -1.56 14.67 6.86
N ARG A 357 -1.02 14.98 8.05
CA ARG A 357 0.43 14.89 8.30
C ARG A 357 0.95 13.46 8.16
N TYR A 358 0.19 12.50 8.67
CA TYR A 358 0.53 11.09 8.57
C TYR A 358 0.60 10.63 7.11
N ALA A 359 -0.40 10.98 6.31
CA ALA A 359 -0.44 10.68 4.87
C ALA A 359 0.70 11.37 4.11
N SER A 360 1.00 12.63 4.45
CA SER A 360 2.10 13.39 3.85
C SER A 360 3.45 12.70 4.12
N ASN A 361 3.64 12.15 5.32
CA ASN A 361 4.86 11.39 5.64
C ASN A 361 4.90 10.05 4.91
N ALA A 362 3.78 9.32 4.84
CA ALA A 362 3.68 8.02 4.19
C ALA A 362 4.04 8.06 2.70
N LYS A 363 3.76 9.19 2.01
CA LYS A 363 4.15 9.43 0.61
C LYS A 363 5.64 9.25 0.35
N HIS A 364 6.49 9.46 1.35
CA HIS A 364 7.94 9.36 1.20
C HIS A 364 8.50 7.94 1.38
N ILE A 365 7.65 6.94 1.66
CA ILE A 365 8.07 5.54 1.76
C ILE A 365 8.36 5.00 0.35
N ILE A 366 9.53 4.40 0.17
CA ILE A 366 9.91 3.76 -1.09
C ILE A 366 9.77 2.24 -0.96
N ASN A 367 8.81 1.67 -1.69
CA ASN A 367 8.64 0.23 -1.84
C ASN A 367 9.46 -0.33 -3.02
N LYS A 368 9.70 -1.64 -3.01
CA LYS A 368 10.42 -2.38 -4.06
C LYS A 368 9.57 -3.52 -4.62
N PRO A 369 8.43 -3.22 -5.28
CA PRO A 369 7.55 -4.23 -5.83
C PRO A 369 8.25 -5.03 -6.95
N ARG A 370 8.02 -6.34 -6.95
CA ARG A 370 8.54 -7.30 -7.93
C ARG A 370 7.39 -8.18 -8.41
N VAL A 371 7.50 -8.69 -9.63
CA VAL A 371 6.60 -9.73 -10.14
C VAL A 371 6.93 -11.02 -9.42
N ASN A 372 5.94 -11.63 -8.75
CA ASN A 372 6.15 -12.94 -8.14
C ASN A 372 5.86 -14.02 -9.17
N GLU A 373 6.93 -14.56 -9.72
CA GLU A 373 6.94 -15.70 -10.63
C GLU A 373 7.85 -16.78 -10.03
N ASP A 374 7.63 -18.05 -10.39
CA ASP A 374 8.52 -19.13 -9.98
C ASP A 374 9.96 -18.86 -10.46
N ALA A 375 10.91 -18.84 -9.51
CA ALA A 375 12.30 -18.50 -9.80
C ALA A 375 12.98 -19.50 -10.75
N ASN A 376 12.60 -20.78 -10.69
CA ASN A 376 13.12 -21.79 -11.60
C ASN A 376 12.58 -21.57 -13.00
N ILE A 377 11.28 -21.24 -13.13
CA ILE A 377 10.68 -20.97 -14.44
C ILE A 377 11.27 -19.70 -15.07
N LYS A 378 11.44 -18.64 -14.27
CA LYS A 378 12.14 -17.42 -14.69
C LYS A 378 13.53 -17.73 -15.23
N LEU A 379 14.32 -18.51 -14.48
CA LEU A 379 15.67 -18.90 -14.88
C LEU A 379 15.66 -19.72 -16.18
N ILE A 380 14.74 -20.68 -16.33
CA ILE A 380 14.61 -21.47 -17.55
C ILE A 380 14.28 -20.58 -18.76
N ARG A 381 13.43 -19.55 -18.59
CA ARG A 381 13.10 -18.58 -19.63
C ARG A 381 14.33 -17.77 -20.05
N GLU A 382 15.03 -17.17 -19.09
CA GLU A 382 16.24 -16.37 -19.35
C GLU A 382 17.34 -17.20 -20.04
N LEU A 383 17.56 -18.43 -19.58
CA LEU A 383 18.54 -19.34 -20.20
C LEU A 383 18.17 -19.70 -21.64
N ARG A 384 16.89 -19.92 -21.95
CA ARG A 384 16.44 -20.22 -23.32
C ARG A 384 16.54 -19.02 -24.25
N GLU A 385 16.23 -17.83 -23.75
CA GLU A 385 16.42 -16.58 -24.50
C GLU A 385 17.91 -16.37 -24.82
N GLU A 386 18.80 -16.59 -23.85
CA GLU A 386 20.24 -16.48 -24.09
C GLU A 386 20.73 -17.55 -25.07
N ILE A 387 20.24 -18.79 -24.99
CA ILE A 387 20.52 -19.83 -26.01
C ILE A 387 20.04 -19.37 -27.40
N GLY A 388 18.86 -18.75 -27.49
CA GLY A 388 18.33 -18.20 -28.74
C GLY A 388 19.22 -17.09 -29.29
N ARG A 389 19.62 -16.15 -28.43
CA ARG A 389 20.50 -15.03 -28.77
C ARG A 389 21.88 -15.51 -29.25
N LEU A 390 22.46 -16.46 -28.53
CA LEU A 390 23.76 -17.06 -28.88
C LEU A 390 23.69 -17.81 -30.22
N LYS A 391 22.62 -18.59 -30.46
CA LYS A 391 22.40 -19.25 -31.75
C LYS A 391 22.23 -18.25 -32.90
N ALA A 392 21.49 -17.17 -32.69
CA ALA A 392 21.33 -16.12 -33.68
C ALA A 392 22.66 -15.42 -33.99
N MET A 393 23.48 -15.15 -32.97
CA MET A 393 24.82 -14.61 -33.18
C MET A 393 25.72 -15.58 -33.96
N LEU A 394 25.70 -16.87 -33.64
CA LEU A 394 26.45 -17.89 -34.40
C LEU A 394 26.03 -17.94 -35.87
N LEU A 395 24.72 -17.98 -36.15
CA LEU A 395 24.19 -17.93 -37.51
C LEU A 395 24.58 -16.64 -38.25
N SER A 396 24.57 -15.50 -37.55
CA SER A 396 25.03 -14.23 -38.15
C SER A 396 26.51 -14.24 -38.46
N PHE A 397 27.34 -14.88 -37.61
CA PHE A 397 28.77 -15.03 -37.84
C PHE A 397 29.06 -15.95 -39.01
N GLU A 398 28.37 -17.08 -39.13
CA GLU A 398 28.48 -17.98 -40.28
C GLU A 398 28.10 -17.25 -41.59
N LEU A 399 26.99 -16.52 -41.61
CA LEU A 399 26.55 -15.74 -42.77
C LEU A 399 27.58 -14.68 -43.21
N VAL A 400 28.22 -14.00 -42.26
CA VAL A 400 29.31 -13.04 -42.55
C VAL A 400 30.51 -13.77 -43.14
N PHE A 401 30.89 -14.93 -42.57
CA PHE A 401 32.02 -15.74 -43.03
C PHE A 401 31.84 -16.20 -44.49
N TRP A 402 30.66 -16.74 -44.82
CA TRP A 402 30.31 -17.16 -46.18
C TRP A 402 30.30 -15.98 -47.17
N HIS A 403 29.84 -14.80 -46.74
CA HIS A 403 29.90 -13.60 -47.58
C HIS A 403 31.33 -13.13 -47.88
N SER A 404 32.26 -13.27 -46.93
CA SER A 404 33.68 -12.98 -47.14
C SER A 404 34.40 -14.00 -48.02
N GLU A 405 34.07 -15.30 -47.95
CA GLU A 405 34.67 -16.32 -48.84
C GLU A 405 34.17 -16.23 -50.30
N LEU A 406 32.90 -15.86 -50.50
CA LEU A 406 32.33 -15.65 -51.85
C LEU A 406 32.90 -14.45 -52.59
N PHE A 407 33.52 -13.49 -51.90
CA PHE A 407 34.19 -12.33 -52.50
C PHE A 407 35.71 -12.51 -52.68
N CYS A 408 36.31 -13.54 -52.10
CA CYS A 408 37.77 -13.75 -52.12
C CYS A 408 38.25 -14.86 -53.08
N SER A 409 37.33 -15.54 -53.78
CA SER A 409 37.68 -16.54 -54.80
C SER A 409 37.56 -15.98 -56.23
N PRO A 410 38.53 -16.22 -57.13
CA PRO A 410 38.43 -15.81 -58.52
C PRO A 410 37.31 -16.61 -59.20
N LYS A 411 36.25 -15.93 -59.64
CA LYS A 411 35.13 -16.56 -60.35
C LYS A 411 35.65 -17.17 -61.67
N PRO A 412 35.39 -18.47 -61.95
CA PRO A 412 35.60 -18.99 -63.29
C PRO A 412 34.61 -18.33 -64.24
N ALA A 413 35.09 -17.91 -65.41
CA ALA A 413 34.24 -17.39 -66.47
C ALA A 413 33.35 -18.52 -67.02
N PHE A 414 32.03 -18.33 -66.96
CA PHE A 414 31.07 -19.21 -67.63
C PHE A 414 30.44 -18.47 -68.80
N LEU A 415 30.64 -19.01 -70.01
CA LEU A 415 29.90 -18.62 -71.20
C LEU A 415 28.59 -19.41 -71.23
N LEU A 416 27.46 -18.69 -71.17
CA LEU A 416 26.13 -19.22 -71.45
C LEU A 416 25.81 -18.97 -72.93
N HIS A 417 25.68 -20.04 -73.70
CA HIS A 417 25.10 -20.01 -75.05
C HIS A 417 23.63 -20.42 -74.93
N LYS A 418 22.73 -19.57 -75.43
CA LYS A 418 21.29 -19.81 -75.43
C LYS A 418 20.93 -20.49 -76.76
N ILE A 419 20.33 -21.68 -76.69
CA ILE A 419 19.58 -22.25 -77.82
C ILE A 419 18.16 -21.70 -77.77
#